data_AF-A0AA85K621-F1
#
_entry.id   AF-A0AA85K621-F1
#
_cell.length_a   1.000
_cell.length_b   1.000
_cell.length_c   1.000
_cell.angle_alpha   90.00
_cell.angle_beta   90.00
_cell.angle_gamma   90.00
#
_symmetry.space_group_name_H-M   'P 1'
#
loop_
_entity.id
_entity.type
_entity.pdbx_description
1 polymer ?
#
loop_
_entity_poly.entity_id
_entity_poly.type
_entity_poly.pdbx_seq_one_letter_code
_entity_poly.pdbx_strand_id
1 'polypeptide(L)'
;MVCRLGGRVQLVGQTEWIQSYYGIPPSLPNKYDDKFLLQTIDLSGTNIVYEGLEFLPCLTHLQYLRLRRCVHLDDFCLSRVGRIKGLQFLDVSECPSLTSKGLATLGQLKDLRRLIVSGNPQIKDKELVCLLLEDDLPKVYIDGVDYIGQLPSESKEKILQLVAAASTTTTTSDGDTEMSVHQSREKIQEGNEEEEEKVNKEEKVYLIDKA
;
A
#
# COMPACT_ATOMS: atom_id res chain seq x y z
N MET A 1 -19.46 -2.89 11.16
CA MET A 1 -19.75 -1.80 10.18
C MET A 1 -19.04 -2.04 8.85
N VAL A 2 -17.71 -2.21 8.85
CA VAL A 2 -16.89 -2.46 7.64
C VAL A 2 -17.48 -3.51 6.70
N CYS A 3 -17.78 -4.72 7.18
CA CYS A 3 -18.30 -5.79 6.33
C CYS A 3 -19.70 -5.52 5.75
N ARG A 4 -20.50 -4.63 6.37
CA ARG A 4 -21.80 -4.21 5.82
C ARG A 4 -21.64 -3.23 4.66
N LEU A 5 -20.53 -2.50 4.61
CA LEU A 5 -20.19 -1.58 3.52
C LEU A 5 -19.54 -2.30 2.33
N GLY A 6 -19.43 -3.63 2.37
CA GLY A 6 -18.72 -4.43 1.36
C GLY A 6 -17.21 -4.51 1.59
N GLY A 7 -16.71 -3.97 2.71
CA GLY A 7 -15.30 -4.10 3.08
C GLY A 7 -14.98 -5.44 3.74
N ARG A 8 -13.70 -5.64 4.00
CA ARG A 8 -13.15 -6.84 4.64
C ARG A 8 -12.09 -6.46 5.67
N VAL A 9 -11.93 -7.31 6.68
CA VAL A 9 -11.01 -7.06 7.79
C VAL A 9 -10.18 -8.28 8.12
N GLN A 10 -9.05 -8.06 8.77
CA GLN A 10 -8.16 -9.10 9.28
C GLN A 10 -7.82 -8.81 10.74
N LEU A 11 -7.81 -9.86 11.56
CA LEU A 11 -7.46 -9.77 12.97
C LEU A 11 -5.96 -9.91 13.18
N VAL A 12 -5.45 -9.38 14.29
CA VAL A 12 -4.05 -9.51 14.69
C VAL A 12 -3.67 -11.00 14.76
N GLY A 13 -2.62 -11.37 14.02
CA GLY A 13 -2.09 -12.74 14.00
C GLY A 13 -2.88 -13.73 13.13
N GLN A 14 -3.91 -13.27 12.41
CA GLN A 14 -4.66 -14.09 11.47
C GLN A 14 -4.36 -13.67 10.02
N THR A 15 -4.29 -14.64 9.12
CA THR A 15 -4.13 -14.38 7.67
C THR A 15 -5.46 -14.33 6.92
N GLU A 16 -6.51 -14.90 7.49
CA GLU A 16 -7.81 -15.01 6.83
C GLU A 16 -8.58 -13.68 6.82
N TRP A 17 -9.22 -13.42 5.69
CA TRP A 17 -10.08 -12.26 5.53
C TRP A 17 -11.48 -12.53 6.06
N ILE A 18 -11.96 -11.65 6.91
CA ILE A 18 -13.34 -11.64 7.39
C ILE A 18 -14.14 -10.67 6.53
N GLN A 19 -15.09 -11.20 5.77
CA GLN A 19 -15.97 -10.42 4.91
C GLN A 19 -17.37 -11.04 4.84
N SER A 20 -18.34 -10.25 4.37
CA SER A 20 -19.70 -10.72 4.13
C SER A 20 -19.75 -11.46 2.79
N TYR A 21 -20.30 -12.67 2.75
CA TYR A 21 -20.48 -13.46 1.53
C TYR A 21 -21.96 -13.76 1.31
N TYR A 22 -22.54 -13.36 0.17
CA TYR A 22 -23.90 -13.75 -0.25
C TYR A 22 -24.97 -13.79 0.87
N GLY A 23 -25.05 -12.74 1.69
CA GLY A 23 -26.03 -12.65 2.78
C GLY A 23 -25.68 -13.45 4.05
N ILE A 24 -24.58 -14.20 4.05
CA ILE A 24 -24.01 -14.83 5.24
C ILE A 24 -23.26 -13.75 6.03
N PRO A 25 -23.66 -13.49 7.29
CA PRO A 25 -22.97 -12.53 8.13
C PRO A 25 -21.54 -13.01 8.38
N PRO A 26 -20.54 -12.11 8.38
CA PRO A 26 -19.17 -12.46 8.73
C PRO A 26 -19.12 -13.05 10.14
N SER A 27 -18.18 -13.98 10.37
CA SER A 27 -17.91 -14.58 11.67
C SER A 27 -17.25 -13.58 12.62
N LEU A 28 -18.01 -12.58 13.04
CA LEU A 28 -17.61 -11.55 14.00
C LEU A 28 -18.48 -11.67 15.26
N PRO A 29 -17.91 -11.37 16.44
CA PRO A 29 -18.69 -11.36 17.66
C PRO A 29 -19.78 -10.29 17.57
N ASN A 30 -20.97 -10.62 18.07
CA ASN A 30 -22.10 -9.70 18.13
C ASN A 30 -22.03 -8.74 19.33
N LYS A 31 -21.02 -8.91 20.20
CA LYS A 31 -20.68 -8.08 21.36
C LYS A 31 -19.21 -7.71 21.29
N TYR A 32 -18.82 -6.67 22.04
CA TYR A 32 -17.41 -6.34 22.21
C TYR A 32 -16.67 -7.52 22.84
N ASP A 33 -15.55 -7.89 22.23
CA ASP A 33 -14.63 -8.92 22.68
C ASP A 33 -13.21 -8.37 22.48
N ASP A 34 -12.45 -8.29 23.56
CA ASP A 34 -11.11 -7.69 23.59
C ASP A 34 -10.06 -8.54 22.84
N LYS A 35 -10.41 -9.78 22.48
CA LYS A 35 -9.57 -10.68 21.67
C LYS A 35 -9.64 -10.36 20.18
N PHE A 36 -10.67 -9.65 19.73
CA PHE A 36 -10.88 -9.32 18.32
C PHE A 36 -10.22 -7.98 17.97
N LEU A 37 -8.89 -7.99 17.93
CA LEU A 37 -8.08 -6.83 17.57
C LEU A 37 -7.94 -6.74 16.05
N LEU A 38 -8.36 -5.62 15.46
CA LEU A 38 -8.28 -5.38 14.01
C LEU A 38 -6.88 -4.88 13.64
N GLN A 39 -6.23 -5.56 12.68
CA GLN A 39 -4.91 -5.18 12.16
C GLN A 39 -4.97 -4.59 10.75
N THR A 40 -5.82 -5.17 9.90
CA THR A 40 -5.96 -4.77 8.50
C THR A 40 -7.41 -4.50 8.17
N ILE A 41 -7.66 -3.38 7.49
CA ILE A 41 -8.98 -3.03 6.95
C ILE A 41 -8.81 -2.74 5.46
N ASP A 42 -9.66 -3.36 4.65
CA ASP A 42 -9.78 -3.06 3.23
C ASP A 42 -11.22 -2.65 2.92
N LEU A 43 -11.36 -1.39 2.57
CA LEU A 43 -12.61 -0.72 2.17
C LEU A 43 -12.56 -0.33 0.69
N SER A 44 -11.66 -0.92 -0.10
CA SER A 44 -11.49 -0.57 -1.50
C SER A 44 -12.78 -0.80 -2.30
N GLY A 45 -13.13 0.15 -3.16
CA GLY A 45 -14.34 0.11 -3.99
C GLY A 45 -15.65 0.27 -3.22
N THR A 46 -15.60 0.59 -1.92
CA THR A 46 -16.81 0.86 -1.12
C THR A 46 -17.23 2.33 -1.23
N ASN A 47 -18.52 2.60 -0.96
CA ASN A 47 -19.08 3.96 -0.88
C ASN A 47 -18.87 4.56 0.52
N ILE A 48 -17.65 4.46 1.05
CA ILE A 48 -17.30 5.01 2.36
C ILE A 48 -17.31 6.54 2.31
N VAL A 49 -17.88 7.15 3.35
CA VAL A 49 -17.97 8.60 3.55
C VAL A 49 -17.35 8.98 4.89
N TYR A 50 -17.23 10.27 5.16
CA TYR A 50 -16.61 10.83 6.37
C TYR A 50 -17.12 10.19 7.66
N GLU A 51 -18.45 10.13 7.85
CA GLU A 51 -19.11 9.54 9.02
C GLU A 51 -18.80 8.05 9.15
N GLY A 52 -18.66 7.35 8.02
CA GLY A 52 -18.31 5.94 7.99
C GLY A 52 -16.90 5.64 8.50
N LEU A 53 -16.02 6.65 8.64
CA LEU A 53 -14.64 6.48 9.12
C LEU A 53 -14.48 6.82 10.60
N GLU A 54 -15.53 7.25 11.30
CA GLU A 54 -15.47 7.74 12.69
C GLU A 54 -14.80 6.75 13.65
N PHE A 55 -14.98 5.45 13.45
CA PHE A 55 -14.45 4.41 14.32
C PHE A 55 -12.94 4.14 14.11
N LEU A 56 -12.34 4.54 12.99
CA LEU A 56 -10.96 4.16 12.65
C LEU A 56 -9.91 4.64 13.67
N PRO A 57 -9.94 5.90 14.16
CA PRO A 57 -8.96 6.36 15.14
C PRO A 57 -9.04 5.62 16.49
N CYS A 58 -10.15 4.95 16.78
CA CYS A 58 -10.32 4.14 18.00
C CYS A 58 -9.66 2.75 17.89
N LEU A 59 -9.22 2.34 16.70
CA LEU A 59 -8.60 1.04 16.45
C LEU A 59 -7.09 1.09 16.76
N THR A 60 -6.74 0.83 18.01
CA THR A 60 -5.36 0.95 18.53
C THR A 60 -4.33 -0.01 17.91
N HIS A 61 -4.79 -1.05 17.21
CA HIS A 61 -3.94 -2.07 16.59
C HIS A 61 -3.96 -2.02 15.05
N LEU A 62 -4.66 -1.05 14.46
CA LEU A 62 -4.78 -0.94 13.02
C LEU A 62 -3.45 -0.51 12.40
N GLN A 63 -2.90 -1.35 11.53
CA GLN A 63 -1.62 -1.11 10.86
C GLN A 63 -1.76 -0.93 9.35
N TYR A 64 -2.77 -1.54 8.73
CA TYR A 64 -2.94 -1.54 7.28
C TYR A 64 -4.35 -1.07 6.92
N LEU A 65 -4.44 -0.02 6.11
CA LEU A 65 -5.70 0.52 5.63
C LEU A 65 -5.68 0.69 4.11
N ARG A 66 -6.63 0.06 3.43
CA ARG A 66 -6.86 0.23 1.98
C ARG A 66 -8.18 0.94 1.74
N LEU A 67 -8.12 2.05 1.00
CA LEU A 67 -9.24 2.90 0.60
C LEU A 67 -9.23 3.13 -0.92
N ARG A 68 -8.67 2.18 -1.68
CA ARG A 68 -8.51 2.32 -3.13
C ARG A 68 -9.87 2.40 -3.84
N ARG A 69 -10.01 3.26 -4.85
CA ARG A 69 -11.26 3.42 -5.62
C ARG A 69 -12.48 3.83 -4.77
N CYS A 70 -12.27 4.46 -3.62
CA CYS A 70 -13.37 5.03 -2.85
C CYS A 70 -13.77 6.39 -3.44
N VAL A 71 -14.89 6.43 -4.18
CA VAL A 71 -15.32 7.60 -4.96
C VAL A 71 -15.73 8.82 -4.11
N HIS A 72 -16.21 8.56 -2.89
CA HIS A 72 -16.63 9.60 -1.94
C HIS A 72 -15.55 9.94 -0.90
N LEU A 73 -14.33 9.41 -1.05
CA LEU A 73 -13.22 9.73 -0.16
C LEU A 73 -12.67 11.12 -0.50
N ASP A 74 -12.84 12.07 0.41
CA ASP A 74 -12.42 13.46 0.28
C ASP A 74 -11.33 13.86 1.32
N ASP A 75 -10.89 15.11 1.28
CA ASP A 75 -9.85 15.62 2.18
C ASP A 75 -10.26 15.56 3.66
N PHE A 76 -11.55 15.68 3.97
CA PHE A 76 -12.06 15.56 5.34
C PHE A 76 -11.96 14.11 5.83
N CYS A 77 -12.28 13.14 4.97
CA CYS A 77 -12.05 11.73 5.25
C CYS A 77 -10.58 11.47 5.55
N LEU A 78 -9.68 12.01 4.73
CA LEU A 78 -8.24 11.79 4.87
C LEU A 78 -7.66 12.46 6.14
N SER A 79 -8.18 13.63 6.51
CA SER A 79 -7.87 14.28 7.80
C SER A 79 -8.21 13.38 9.00
N ARG A 80 -9.32 12.64 8.93
CA ARG A 80 -9.65 11.64 9.97
C ARG A 80 -8.69 10.45 9.94
N VAL A 81 -8.32 9.96 8.76
CA VAL A 81 -7.32 8.89 8.60
C VAL A 81 -5.98 9.32 9.22
N GLY A 82 -5.57 10.58 9.06
CA GLY A 82 -4.36 11.15 9.68
C GLY A 82 -4.30 11.05 11.21
N ARG A 83 -5.43 10.77 11.88
CA ARG A 83 -5.50 10.63 13.34
C ARG A 83 -5.27 9.19 13.83
N ILE A 84 -5.20 8.20 12.93
CA ILE A 84 -5.00 6.80 13.29
C ILE A 84 -3.57 6.60 13.78
N LYS A 85 -3.42 6.12 15.01
CA LYS A 85 -2.11 5.85 15.62
C LYS A 85 -1.63 4.46 15.23
N GLY A 86 -0.33 4.31 14.95
CA GLY A 86 0.25 3.02 14.57
C GLY A 86 -0.01 2.56 13.13
N LEU A 87 -0.64 3.38 12.28
CA LEU A 87 -0.87 3.04 10.87
C LEU A 87 0.46 3.00 10.12
N GLN A 88 0.77 1.88 9.47
CA GLN A 88 2.03 1.65 8.75
C GLN A 88 1.86 1.64 7.24
N PHE A 89 0.69 1.25 6.76
CA PHE A 89 0.37 1.19 5.34
C PHE A 89 -0.96 1.88 5.05
N LEU A 90 -0.95 2.76 4.06
CA LEU A 90 -2.13 3.44 3.56
C LEU A 90 -2.16 3.40 2.03
N ASP A 91 -3.26 2.91 1.47
CA ASP A 91 -3.54 2.99 0.04
C ASP A 91 -4.78 3.86 -0.19
N VAL A 92 -4.60 4.98 -0.89
CA VAL A 92 -5.66 5.92 -1.30
C VAL A 92 -5.68 6.12 -2.82
N SER A 93 -5.17 5.14 -3.56
CA SER A 93 -5.11 5.18 -5.01
C SER A 93 -6.50 5.22 -5.65
N GLU A 94 -6.58 5.87 -6.82
CA GLU A 94 -7.81 5.96 -7.61
C GLU A 94 -9.01 6.57 -6.85
N CYS A 95 -8.75 7.44 -5.87
CA CYS A 95 -9.75 8.26 -5.22
C CYS A 95 -9.85 9.61 -5.93
N PRO A 96 -10.94 9.88 -6.69
CA PRO A 96 -11.04 11.04 -7.57
C PRO A 96 -11.26 12.36 -6.84
N SER A 97 -11.78 12.32 -5.61
CA SER A 97 -12.16 13.51 -4.84
C SER A 97 -11.06 14.01 -3.89
N LEU A 98 -9.93 13.30 -3.80
CA LEU A 98 -8.79 13.70 -2.98
C LEU A 98 -7.97 14.80 -3.65
N THR A 99 -7.58 15.80 -2.85
CA THR A 99 -6.68 16.87 -3.29
C THR A 99 -5.38 16.86 -2.49
N SER A 100 -4.45 17.72 -2.90
CA SER A 100 -3.16 17.91 -2.22
C SER A 100 -3.33 18.37 -0.76
N LYS A 101 -4.45 19.05 -0.43
CA LYS A 101 -4.77 19.44 0.95
C LYS A 101 -5.02 18.22 1.84
N GLY A 102 -5.76 17.23 1.33
CA GLY A 102 -5.99 15.98 2.04
C GLY A 102 -4.68 15.25 2.30
N LEU A 103 -3.82 15.13 1.29
CA LEU A 103 -2.52 14.46 1.44
C LEU A 103 -1.67 15.10 2.55
N ALA A 104 -1.60 16.43 2.60
CA ALA A 104 -0.81 17.15 3.60
C ALA A 104 -1.21 16.81 5.05
N THR A 105 -2.45 16.37 5.29
CA THR A 105 -2.89 15.94 6.64
C THR A 105 -2.24 14.63 7.11
N LEU A 106 -1.66 13.84 6.20
CA LEU A 106 -1.04 12.56 6.51
C LEU A 106 0.28 12.69 7.25
N GLY A 107 0.90 13.88 7.32
CA GLY A 107 2.12 14.12 8.11
C GLY A 107 1.96 13.84 9.61
N GLN A 108 0.73 13.65 10.10
CA GLN A 108 0.42 13.23 11.47
C GLN A 108 0.65 11.73 11.73
N LEU A 109 0.78 10.91 10.69
CA LEU A 109 0.93 9.46 10.77
C LEU A 109 2.40 9.07 10.99
N LYS A 110 2.91 9.29 12.20
CA LYS A 110 4.34 9.12 12.52
C LYS A 110 4.91 7.71 12.36
N ASP A 111 4.05 6.70 12.28
CA ASP A 111 4.42 5.30 12.07
C ASP A 111 4.25 4.83 10.61
N LEU A 112 3.83 5.71 9.70
CA LEU A 112 3.57 5.36 8.31
C LEU A 112 4.88 4.99 7.60
N ARG A 113 4.87 3.83 6.94
CA ARG A 113 6.01 3.26 6.22
C ARG A 113 5.77 3.19 4.72
N ARG A 114 4.51 3.04 4.30
CA ARG A 114 4.16 2.99 2.89
C ARG A 114 2.85 3.72 2.62
N LEU A 115 2.88 4.59 1.62
CA LEU A 115 1.74 5.35 1.13
C LEU A 115 1.60 5.10 -0.38
N ILE A 116 0.41 4.78 -0.87
CA ILE A 116 0.12 4.64 -2.29
C ILE A 116 -0.88 5.71 -2.73
N VAL A 117 -0.49 6.55 -3.70
CA VAL A 117 -1.24 7.74 -4.18
C VAL A 117 -1.35 7.79 -5.72
N SER A 118 -1.35 6.62 -6.36
CA SER A 118 -1.49 6.50 -7.82
C SER A 118 -2.93 6.75 -8.29
N GLY A 119 -3.09 7.28 -9.51
CA GLY A 119 -4.41 7.40 -10.13
C GLY A 119 -5.36 8.42 -9.49
N ASN A 120 -4.87 9.37 -8.69
CA ASN A 120 -5.66 10.47 -8.15
C ASN A 120 -5.56 11.72 -9.04
N PRO A 121 -6.59 12.07 -9.83
CA PRO A 121 -6.53 13.17 -10.81
C PRO A 121 -6.62 14.58 -10.20
N GLN A 122 -7.19 14.73 -9.00
CA GLN A 122 -7.40 16.05 -8.35
C GLN A 122 -6.25 16.45 -7.41
N ILE A 123 -5.26 15.58 -7.19
CA ILE A 123 -4.04 15.93 -6.45
C ILE A 123 -3.12 16.69 -7.40
N LYS A 124 -3.16 18.02 -7.30
CA LYS A 124 -2.21 18.93 -7.98
C LYS A 124 -0.88 18.92 -7.26
N ASP A 125 0.22 19.16 -7.98
CA ASP A 125 1.57 19.23 -7.40
C ASP A 125 1.88 18.03 -6.48
N LYS A 126 1.47 16.84 -6.92
CA LYS A 126 1.55 15.60 -6.14
C LYS A 126 2.97 15.35 -5.68
N GLU A 127 3.93 15.57 -6.57
CA GLU A 127 5.36 15.46 -6.36
C GLU A 127 5.82 16.35 -5.20
N LEU A 128 5.42 17.62 -5.18
CA LEU A 128 5.82 18.56 -4.14
C LEU A 128 5.25 18.18 -2.77
N VAL A 129 3.97 17.82 -2.72
CA VAL A 129 3.34 17.43 -1.45
C VAL A 129 3.91 16.11 -0.92
N CYS A 130 4.25 15.17 -1.80
CA CYS A 130 4.88 13.92 -1.38
C CYS A 130 6.30 14.15 -0.86
N LEU A 131 7.08 15.05 -1.46
CA LEU A 131 8.38 15.46 -0.91
C LEU A 131 8.26 16.09 0.49
N LEU A 132 7.25 16.94 0.72
CA LEU A 132 6.98 17.49 2.06
C LEU A 132 6.60 16.40 3.06
N LEU A 133 5.81 15.42 2.64
CA LEU A 133 5.44 14.29 3.49
C LEU A 133 6.65 13.40 3.82
N GLU A 134 7.57 13.19 2.89
CA GLU A 134 8.82 12.45 3.12
C GLU A 134 9.72 13.16 4.14
N ASP A 135 9.74 14.50 4.15
CA ASP A 135 10.45 15.30 5.16
C ASP A 135 9.80 15.15 6.56
N ASP A 136 8.47 15.23 6.64
CA ASP A 136 7.70 15.08 7.88
C ASP A 136 7.71 13.63 8.44
N LEU A 137 7.93 12.64 7.56
CA LEU A 137 7.84 11.21 7.80
C LEU A 137 9.07 10.49 7.22
N PRO A 138 10.25 10.55 7.87
CA PRO A 138 11.52 10.11 7.28
C PRO A 138 11.66 8.60 6.99
N LYS A 139 10.64 7.80 7.34
CA LYS A 139 10.60 6.34 7.11
C LYS A 139 9.54 5.94 6.08
N VAL A 140 8.83 6.90 5.50
CA VAL A 140 7.77 6.62 4.54
C VAL A 140 8.37 6.35 3.16
N TYR A 141 7.82 5.36 2.49
CA TYR A 141 8.01 5.13 1.06
C TYR A 141 6.70 5.46 0.35
N ILE A 142 6.75 6.43 -0.57
CA ILE A 142 5.57 6.88 -1.32
C ILE A 142 5.60 6.29 -2.74
N ASP A 143 4.51 5.63 -3.12
CA ASP A 143 4.30 4.98 -4.41
C ASP A 143 3.21 5.73 -5.21
N GLY A 144 3.34 5.76 -6.54
CA GLY A 144 2.40 6.44 -7.43
C GLY A 144 2.71 7.92 -7.71
N VAL A 145 3.97 8.33 -7.54
CA VAL A 145 4.48 9.68 -7.81
C VAL A 145 5.64 9.59 -8.80
N ASP A 146 5.61 10.41 -9.84
CA ASP A 146 6.70 10.49 -10.82
C ASP A 146 7.52 11.76 -10.60
N TYR A 147 8.52 11.65 -9.72
CA TYR A 147 9.42 12.77 -9.37
C TYR A 147 10.27 13.28 -10.55
N ILE A 148 10.48 12.45 -11.57
CA ILE A 148 11.42 12.74 -12.67
C ILE A 148 10.69 13.12 -13.95
N GLY A 149 9.48 12.61 -14.17
CA GLY A 149 8.70 12.73 -15.40
C GLY A 149 8.56 14.15 -15.93
N GLN A 150 8.28 15.10 -15.04
CA GLN A 150 8.01 16.50 -15.41
C GLN A 150 9.27 17.37 -15.54
N LEU A 151 10.46 16.86 -15.23
CA LEU A 151 11.70 17.63 -15.30
C LEU A 151 12.21 17.78 -16.76
N PRO A 152 12.92 18.87 -17.09
CA PRO A 152 13.67 18.95 -18.36
C PRO A 152 14.71 17.84 -18.47
N SER A 153 14.98 17.35 -19.69
CA SER A 153 15.92 16.23 -19.93
C SER A 153 17.29 16.45 -19.29
N GLU A 154 17.80 17.68 -19.34
CA GLU A 154 19.09 18.05 -18.72
C GLU A 154 19.07 17.86 -17.19
N SER A 155 17.97 18.24 -16.53
CA SER A 155 17.79 18.06 -15.09
C SER A 155 17.65 16.58 -14.72
N LYS A 156 16.94 15.78 -15.54
CA LYS A 156 16.83 14.33 -15.35
C LYS A 156 18.20 13.68 -15.39
N GLU A 157 19.01 14.00 -16.39
CA GLU A 157 20.33 13.43 -16.57
C GLU A 157 21.27 13.76 -15.40
N LYS A 158 21.26 15.03 -14.95
CA LYS A 158 22.03 15.44 -13.76
C LYS A 158 21.63 14.69 -12.50
N ILE A 159 20.33 14.51 -12.24
CA ILE A 159 19.85 13.79 -11.06
C ILE A 159 20.25 12.31 -11.11
N LEU A 160 20.12 11.67 -12.28
CA LEU A 160 20.52 10.27 -12.46
C LEU A 160 22.02 10.07 -12.23
N GLN A 161 22.86 11.00 -12.71
CA GLN A 161 24.30 10.98 -12.45
C GLN A 161 24.63 11.11 -10.95
N LEU A 162 23.94 11.99 -10.22
CA LEU A 162 24.12 12.16 -8.77
C LEU A 162 23.77 10.89 -7.99
N VAL A 163 22.66 10.22 -8.34
CA VAL A 163 22.23 8.97 -7.69
C VAL A 163 23.20 7.82 -8.00
N ALA A 164 23.71 7.74 -9.24
CA ALA A 164 24.72 6.76 -9.62
C ALA A 164 26.03 6.96 -8.83
N ALA A 165 26.46 8.21 -8.64
CA ALA A 165 27.64 8.55 -7.84
C ALA A 165 27.48 8.27 -6.34
N ALA A 166 26.26 8.43 -5.80
CA ALA A 166 25.97 8.07 -4.41
C ALA A 166 26.01 6.55 -4.17
N SER A 167 25.75 5.74 -5.21
CA SER A 167 25.80 4.27 -5.13
C SER A 167 27.22 3.71 -5.21
N THR A 168 28.17 4.45 -5.78
CA THR A 168 29.59 4.04 -5.89
C THR A 168 30.44 4.42 -4.68
N THR A 169 29.94 5.30 -3.80
CA THR A 169 30.69 5.79 -2.62
C THR A 169 30.43 5.01 -1.33
N THR A 170 29.49 4.05 -1.34
CA THR A 170 29.19 3.18 -0.18
C THR A 170 29.96 1.86 -0.17
N THR A 171 30.97 1.70 -1.03
CA THR A 171 31.79 0.48 -1.13
C THR A 171 33.29 0.77 -1.08
N THR A 172 33.82 1.47 -0.07
CA THR A 172 35.27 1.41 0.25
C THR A 172 35.58 1.78 1.72
N SER A 173 35.51 0.78 2.61
CA SER A 173 36.40 0.50 3.78
C SER A 173 35.67 -0.59 4.60
N ASP A 174 36.03 -1.86 4.55
CA ASP A 174 37.29 -2.42 5.02
C ASP A 174 37.72 -3.64 4.20
N GLY A 175 39.02 -3.92 4.26
CA GLY A 175 39.75 -4.80 3.35
C GLY A 175 39.46 -6.30 3.43
N ASP A 176 40.04 -6.94 2.42
CA ASP A 176 40.46 -8.34 2.32
C ASP A 176 39.36 -9.40 2.16
N THR A 177 39.03 -9.72 0.90
CA THR A 177 39.40 -10.99 0.25
C THR A 177 38.80 -11.02 -1.17
N GLU A 178 39.61 -10.76 -2.19
CA GLU A 178 39.30 -11.19 -3.54
C GLU A 178 39.42 -12.71 -3.62
N MET A 179 38.30 -13.41 -3.84
CA MET A 179 38.29 -14.62 -4.65
C MET A 179 36.86 -14.91 -5.15
N SER A 180 36.67 -14.79 -6.47
CA SER A 180 35.76 -15.64 -7.26
C SER A 180 34.25 -15.59 -6.94
N VAL A 181 33.49 -14.68 -7.59
CA VAL A 181 32.11 -14.99 -8.04
C VAL A 181 31.78 -14.25 -9.36
N HIS A 182 32.56 -14.52 -10.41
CA HIS A 182 32.11 -14.31 -11.80
C HIS A 182 31.61 -15.65 -12.35
N GLN A 183 30.49 -16.15 -11.81
CA GLN A 183 29.71 -17.27 -12.37
C GLN A 183 28.46 -17.51 -11.50
N SER A 184 27.40 -16.73 -11.69
CA SER A 184 26.04 -17.08 -11.21
C SER A 184 24.92 -16.31 -11.92
N ARG A 185 25.21 -15.51 -12.96
CA ARG A 185 24.22 -14.65 -13.63
C ARG A 185 23.53 -15.29 -14.85
N GLU A 186 23.41 -16.62 -14.84
CA GLU A 186 22.71 -17.42 -15.87
C GLU A 186 21.80 -18.52 -15.28
N LYS A 187 21.45 -18.50 -13.99
CA LYS A 187 20.50 -19.48 -13.39
C LYS A 187 19.16 -18.91 -12.93
N ILE A 188 18.82 -17.69 -13.34
CA ILE A 188 17.53 -17.05 -13.04
C ILE A 188 16.85 -16.71 -14.37
N GLN A 189 16.59 -17.75 -15.17
CA GLN A 189 15.70 -17.65 -16.34
C GLN A 189 15.00 -19.00 -16.62
N GLU A 190 15.55 -20.14 -16.19
CA GLU A 190 14.94 -21.47 -16.39
C GLU A 190 13.95 -21.90 -15.28
N GLY A 191 13.80 -21.13 -14.19
CA GLY A 191 12.90 -21.47 -13.08
C GLY A 191 11.45 -20.99 -13.24
N ASN A 192 11.16 -20.12 -14.22
CA ASN A 192 9.83 -19.52 -14.39
C ASN A 192 8.97 -20.19 -15.48
N GLU A 193 9.54 -21.11 -16.28
CA GLU A 193 8.78 -21.82 -17.32
C GLU A 193 8.17 -23.15 -16.81
N GLU A 194 8.69 -23.74 -15.72
CA GLU A 194 8.15 -24.98 -15.15
C GLU A 194 6.95 -24.77 -14.20
N GLU A 195 6.73 -23.56 -13.66
CA GLU A 195 5.55 -23.27 -12.82
C GLU A 195 4.30 -22.89 -13.64
N GLU A 196 4.45 -22.25 -14.81
CA GLU A 196 3.32 -21.95 -15.70
C GLU A 196 2.73 -23.20 -16.38
N GLU A 197 3.53 -24.25 -16.61
CA GLU A 197 3.03 -25.50 -17.20
C GLU A 197 2.29 -26.41 -16.18
N LYS A 198 2.53 -26.24 -14.88
CA LYS A 198 1.80 -26.99 -13.83
C LYS A 198 0.42 -26.41 -13.55
N VAL A 199 0.27 -25.08 -13.54
CA VAL A 199 -1.03 -24.42 -13.32
C VAL A 199 -2.01 -24.76 -14.45
N ASN A 200 -1.54 -24.86 -15.68
CA ASN A 200 -2.39 -25.16 -16.84
C ASN A 200 -2.79 -26.66 -16.96
N LYS A 201 -2.09 -27.57 -16.27
CA LYS A 201 -2.47 -28.99 -16.17
C LYS A 201 -3.50 -29.24 -15.05
N GLU A 202 -3.45 -28.50 -13.94
CA GLU A 202 -4.44 -28.64 -12.86
C GLU A 202 -5.81 -28.04 -13.23
N GLU A 203 -5.85 -26.92 -13.97
CA GLU A 203 -7.11 -26.31 -14.43
C GLU A 203 -7.88 -27.18 -15.44
N LYS A 204 -7.17 -28.05 -16.18
CA LYS A 204 -7.78 -28.94 -17.17
C LYS A 204 -8.38 -30.23 -16.57
N VAL A 205 -8.00 -30.62 -15.35
CA VAL A 205 -8.58 -31.79 -14.66
C VAL A 205 -9.94 -31.44 -14.05
N TYR A 206 -10.14 -30.20 -13.60
CA TYR A 206 -11.40 -29.77 -12.96
C TYR A 206 -12.59 -29.59 -13.92
N LEU A 207 -12.35 -29.50 -15.23
CA LEU A 207 -13.40 -29.31 -16.24
C LEU A 207 -13.91 -30.62 -16.87
N ILE A 208 -13.34 -31.78 -16.49
CA ILE A 208 -13.73 -33.08 -17.05
C ILE A 208 -14.67 -33.84 -16.09
N ASP A 209 -14.71 -33.49 -14.79
CA ASP A 209 -15.58 -34.12 -13.78
C ASP A 209 -16.94 -33.42 -13.57
N LYS A 210 -17.34 -32.51 -14.48
CA LYS A 210 -18.65 -31.84 -14.45
C LYS A 210 -19.39 -31.81 -15.81
N ALA A 211 -19.12 -32.80 -16.67
CA ALA A 211 -19.90 -33.07 -17.87
C ALA A 211 -20.67 -34.39 -17.72
#